data_AF-A0A9E2XP99-F1
#
_entry.id   AF-A0A9E2XP99-F1
#
_cell.length_a   1.000
_cell.length_b   1.000
_cell.length_c   1.000
_cell.angle_alpha   90.00
_cell.angle_beta   90.00
_cell.angle_gamma   90.00
#
_symmetry.space_group_name_H-M   'P 1'
#
loop_
_entity.id
_entity.type
_entity.pdbx_description
1 polymer ?
#
loop_
_entity_poly.entity_id
_entity_poly.type
_entity_poly.pdbx_seq_one_letter_code
_entity_poly.pdbx_strand_id
1 'polypeptide(L)'
;MSTDTLDPVFQAAGQRFGIDPDLLRAQAHVESNFNPQAVSPKGAIGLMQMMPDTAKALGIDPTDPAQSIFGAASLIRQNLDRYQGNLEAAVAAYHGGTDPQNWGPLTQSYVGKVADTFQGLKNSGAMTPTSSAGPGDQDPVLAALSGSQHAPQGGPVQAPPNDPYMDAPGLPSNQLMTA
;
A
#
# COMPACT_ATOMS: atom_id res chain seq x y z
N MET A 1 -3.66 -11.55 -14.62
CA MET A 1 -4.68 -10.90 -13.76
C MET A 1 -4.84 -9.49 -14.28
N SER A 2 -6.06 -9.05 -14.60
CA SER A 2 -6.30 -7.66 -14.98
C SER A 2 -6.38 -6.81 -13.70
N THR A 3 -5.87 -5.58 -13.74
CA THR A 3 -5.89 -4.63 -12.60
C THR A 3 -7.30 -4.41 -12.06
N ASP A 4 -8.31 -4.43 -12.94
CA ASP A 4 -9.74 -4.28 -12.58
C ASP A 4 -10.24 -5.31 -11.55
N THR A 5 -9.66 -6.52 -11.52
CA THR A 5 -10.08 -7.56 -10.57
C THR A 5 -9.54 -7.32 -9.16
N LEU A 6 -8.44 -6.60 -9.02
CA LEU A 6 -7.80 -6.28 -7.74
C LEU A 6 -8.28 -4.96 -7.15
N ASP A 7 -8.91 -4.13 -7.97
CA ASP A 7 -9.37 -2.82 -7.59
C ASP A 7 -10.21 -2.77 -6.31
N PRO A 8 -11.24 -3.63 -6.14
CA PRO A 8 -12.00 -3.63 -4.89
C PRO A 8 -11.15 -4.07 -3.70
N VAL A 9 -10.14 -4.94 -3.88
CA VAL A 9 -9.21 -5.36 -2.81
C VAL A 9 -8.37 -4.17 -2.33
N PHE A 10 -7.83 -3.36 -3.25
CA PHE A 10 -7.13 -2.12 -2.90
C PHE A 10 -8.03 -1.15 -2.14
N GLN A 11 -9.29 -0.99 -2.57
CA GLN A 11 -10.28 -0.16 -1.87
C GLN A 11 -10.53 -0.66 -0.45
N ALA A 12 -10.75 -1.97 -0.26
CA ALA A 12 -11.01 -2.53 1.06
C ALA A 12 -9.81 -2.44 1.99
N ALA A 13 -8.60 -2.72 1.49
CA ALA A 13 -7.37 -2.56 2.27
C ALA A 13 -7.17 -1.09 2.66
N GLY A 14 -7.33 -0.16 1.71
CA GLY A 14 -7.23 1.27 1.99
C GLY A 14 -8.25 1.75 3.02
N GLN A 15 -9.50 1.32 2.94
CA GLN A 15 -10.53 1.63 3.93
C GLN A 15 -10.20 1.04 5.31
N ARG A 16 -9.78 -0.23 5.35
CA ARG A 16 -9.48 -0.95 6.61
C ARG A 16 -8.33 -0.31 7.37
N PHE A 17 -7.27 0.05 6.66
CA PHE A 17 -6.04 0.60 7.24
C PHE A 17 -5.94 2.11 7.09
N GLY A 18 -7.00 2.81 6.65
CA GLY A 18 -7.02 4.25 6.40
C GLY A 18 -5.84 4.75 5.57
N ILE A 19 -5.57 4.08 4.45
CA ILE A 19 -4.52 4.39 3.47
C ILE A 19 -5.21 4.72 2.14
N ASP A 20 -4.69 5.69 1.39
CA ASP A 20 -5.19 5.95 0.03
C ASP A 20 -4.96 4.70 -0.85
N PRO A 21 -6.02 4.07 -1.40
CA PRO A 21 -5.89 2.92 -2.28
C PRO A 21 -4.93 3.14 -3.46
N ASP A 22 -4.83 4.37 -3.98
CA ASP A 22 -3.92 4.68 -5.09
C ASP A 22 -2.45 4.59 -4.68
N LEU A 23 -2.13 4.81 -3.39
CA LEU A 23 -0.78 4.59 -2.87
C LEU A 23 -0.42 3.10 -2.90
N LEU A 24 -1.38 2.23 -2.57
CA LEU A 24 -1.18 0.78 -2.62
C LEU A 24 -1.04 0.31 -4.07
N ARG A 25 -1.83 0.87 -5.00
CA ARG A 25 -1.68 0.62 -6.45
C ARG A 25 -0.31 1.08 -6.96
N ALA A 26 0.14 2.25 -6.53
CA ALA A 26 1.45 2.80 -6.92
C ALA A 26 2.59 1.88 -6.45
N GLN A 27 2.54 1.41 -5.20
CA GLN A 27 3.50 0.42 -4.70
C GLN A 27 3.41 -0.89 -5.49
N ALA A 28 2.22 -1.46 -5.69
CA ALA A 28 2.06 -2.69 -6.48
C ALA A 28 2.65 -2.59 -7.90
N HIS A 29 2.50 -1.43 -8.53
CA HIS A 29 3.07 -1.15 -9.84
C HIS A 29 4.61 -1.11 -9.79
N VAL A 30 5.19 -0.37 -8.83
CA VAL A 30 6.65 -0.26 -8.66
C VAL A 30 7.29 -1.59 -8.26
N GLU A 31 6.60 -2.38 -7.44
CA GLU A 31 7.11 -3.64 -6.88
C GLU A 31 7.13 -4.78 -7.90
N SER A 32 6.00 -5.03 -8.56
CA SER A 32 5.85 -6.24 -9.40
C SER A 32 5.18 -5.98 -10.74
N ASN A 33 4.82 -4.73 -11.03
CA ASN A 33 3.88 -4.40 -12.11
C ASN A 33 2.61 -5.27 -12.06
N PHE A 34 2.03 -5.39 -10.85
CA PHE A 34 0.84 -6.20 -10.55
C PHE A 34 0.98 -7.71 -10.82
N ASN A 35 2.19 -8.26 -10.79
CA ASN A 35 2.42 -9.69 -10.97
C ASN A 35 2.39 -10.43 -9.60
N PRO A 36 1.34 -11.21 -9.29
CA PRO A 36 1.24 -11.90 -8.01
C PRO A 36 2.19 -13.10 -7.87
N GLN A 37 2.90 -13.47 -8.92
CA GLN A 37 3.89 -14.56 -8.93
C GLN A 37 5.32 -14.03 -9.08
N ALA A 38 5.53 -12.71 -8.97
CA ALA A 38 6.86 -12.12 -9.06
C ALA A 38 7.77 -12.63 -7.93
N VAL A 39 9.00 -12.97 -8.27
CA VAL A 39 10.04 -13.32 -7.29
C VAL A 39 11.29 -12.51 -7.63
N SER A 40 11.75 -11.67 -6.70
CA SER A 40 12.96 -10.88 -6.91
C SER A 40 14.24 -11.72 -6.72
N PRO A 41 15.40 -11.26 -7.23
CA PRO A 41 16.68 -11.91 -6.96
C PRO A 41 17.03 -12.03 -5.46
N LYS A 42 16.46 -11.17 -4.62
CA LYS A 42 16.64 -11.16 -3.15
C LYS A 42 15.59 -12.01 -2.42
N GLY A 43 14.67 -12.63 -3.17
CA GLY A 43 13.64 -13.52 -2.61
C GLY A 43 12.35 -12.84 -2.19
N ALA A 44 12.13 -11.58 -2.60
CA ALA A 44 10.85 -10.89 -2.40
C ALA A 44 9.76 -11.54 -3.25
N ILE A 45 8.55 -11.78 -2.71
CA ILE A 45 7.53 -12.60 -3.37
C ILE A 45 6.21 -11.82 -3.54
N GLY A 46 5.61 -12.01 -4.71
CA GLY A 46 4.24 -11.66 -5.00
C GLY A 46 4.00 -10.19 -5.30
N LEU A 47 2.73 -9.80 -5.26
CA LEU A 47 2.26 -8.53 -5.82
C LEU A 47 2.90 -7.31 -5.15
N MET A 48 3.01 -7.35 -3.82
CA MET A 48 3.63 -6.29 -3.02
C MET A 48 5.08 -6.61 -2.63
N GLN A 49 5.70 -7.60 -3.30
CA GLN A 49 7.09 -8.04 -3.11
C GLN A 49 7.49 -8.28 -1.64
N MET A 50 6.67 -9.03 -0.91
CA MET A 50 6.90 -9.34 0.50
C MET A 50 8.14 -10.23 0.69
N MET A 51 9.01 -9.89 1.64
CA MET A 51 10.06 -10.80 2.06
C MET A 51 9.47 -12.01 2.80
N PRO A 52 10.04 -13.23 2.67
CA PRO A 52 9.47 -14.45 3.27
C PRO A 52 9.31 -14.35 4.79
N ASP A 53 10.26 -13.74 5.49
CA ASP A 53 10.18 -13.54 6.94
C ASP A 53 9.07 -12.56 7.32
N THR A 54 8.90 -11.48 6.56
CA THR A 54 7.80 -10.53 6.75
C THR A 54 6.45 -11.20 6.49
N ALA A 55 6.32 -11.98 5.41
CA ALA A 55 5.10 -12.72 5.10
C ALA A 55 4.75 -13.73 6.21
N LYS A 56 5.74 -14.48 6.69
CA LYS A 56 5.58 -15.43 7.80
C LYS A 56 5.12 -14.73 9.08
N ALA A 57 5.71 -13.58 9.40
CA ALA A 57 5.40 -12.86 10.62
C ALA A 57 4.03 -12.15 10.57
N LEU A 58 3.56 -11.79 9.36
CA LEU A 58 2.19 -11.34 9.11
C LEU A 58 1.18 -12.49 8.96
N GLY A 59 1.64 -13.75 8.92
CA GLY A 59 0.78 -14.91 8.73
C GLY A 59 0.10 -14.97 7.36
N ILE A 60 0.74 -14.41 6.32
CA ILE A 60 0.18 -14.36 4.96
C ILE A 60 0.87 -15.30 3.98
N ASP A 61 0.12 -15.69 2.95
CA ASP A 61 0.66 -16.16 1.69
C ASP A 61 0.97 -14.95 0.78
N PRO A 62 2.25 -14.64 0.48
CA PRO A 62 2.60 -13.47 -0.32
C PRO A 62 2.20 -13.62 -1.80
N THR A 63 1.93 -14.85 -2.27
CA THR A 63 1.48 -15.11 -3.65
C THR A 63 -0.03 -14.93 -3.85
N ASP A 64 -0.79 -14.88 -2.75
CA ASP A 64 -2.20 -14.50 -2.77
C ASP A 64 -2.31 -12.97 -2.88
N PRO A 65 -2.91 -12.43 -3.96
CA PRO A 65 -2.96 -10.99 -4.17
C PRO A 65 -3.68 -10.24 -3.04
N ALA A 66 -4.75 -10.81 -2.48
CA ALA A 66 -5.51 -10.15 -1.43
C ALA A 66 -4.70 -10.08 -0.15
N GLN A 67 -4.08 -11.19 0.25
CA GLN A 67 -3.25 -11.22 1.44
C GLN A 67 -1.99 -10.34 1.30
N SER A 68 -1.40 -10.29 0.09
CA SER A 68 -0.27 -9.41 -0.22
C SER A 68 -0.64 -7.93 -0.07
N ILE A 69 -1.78 -7.50 -0.64
CA ILE A 69 -2.28 -6.12 -0.57
C ILE A 69 -2.63 -5.72 0.86
N PHE A 70 -3.36 -6.56 1.59
CA PHE A 70 -3.71 -6.29 2.99
C PHE A 70 -2.48 -6.28 3.89
N GLY A 71 -1.51 -7.18 3.66
CA GLY A 71 -0.23 -7.18 4.34
C GLY A 71 0.52 -5.87 4.15
N ALA A 72 0.59 -5.38 2.90
CA ALA A 72 1.29 -4.13 2.60
C ALA A 72 0.59 -2.92 3.22
N ALA A 73 -0.74 -2.89 3.19
CA ALA A 73 -1.50 -1.85 3.85
C ALA A 73 -1.27 -1.85 5.38
N SER A 74 -1.21 -3.02 6.02
CA SER A 74 -0.85 -3.10 7.44
C SER A 74 0.55 -2.55 7.73
N LEU A 75 1.55 -2.90 6.90
CA LEU A 75 2.92 -2.40 7.05
C LEU A 75 3.00 -0.87 6.90
N ILE A 76 2.35 -0.31 5.88
CA ILE A 76 2.33 1.13 5.68
C ILE A 76 1.63 1.84 6.85
N ARG A 77 0.54 1.29 7.39
CA ARG A 77 -0.11 1.83 8.59
C ARG A 77 0.84 1.83 9.79
N GLN A 78 1.51 0.71 10.06
CA GLN A 78 2.49 0.63 11.15
C GLN A 78 3.64 1.64 10.98
N ASN A 79 4.11 1.83 9.74
CA ASN A 79 5.14 2.80 9.45
C ASN A 79 4.64 4.24 9.61
N LEU A 80 3.42 4.55 9.17
CA LEU A 80 2.79 5.86 9.41
C LEU A 80 2.70 6.16 10.91
N ASP A 81 2.28 5.19 11.72
CA ASP A 81 2.21 5.35 13.18
C ASP A 81 3.61 5.60 13.78
N ARG A 82 4.62 4.84 13.31
CA ARG A 82 6.03 5.00 13.72
C ARG A 82 6.59 6.39 13.39
N TYR A 83 6.29 6.90 12.20
CA TYR A 83 6.79 8.17 11.70
C TYR A 83 5.79 9.31 11.84
N GLN A 84 4.83 9.19 12.77
CA GLN A 84 3.90 10.27 13.16
C GLN A 84 3.13 10.85 11.96
N GLY A 85 2.70 9.99 11.04
CA GLY A 85 1.96 10.35 9.84
C GLY A 85 2.83 10.84 8.67
N ASN A 86 4.15 10.84 8.78
CA ASN A 86 5.03 11.17 7.66
C ASN A 86 4.98 10.06 6.61
N LEU A 87 4.25 10.32 5.52
CA LEU A 87 4.02 9.36 4.44
C LEU A 87 5.32 8.98 3.70
N GLU A 88 6.18 9.96 3.42
CA GLU A 88 7.45 9.72 2.72
C GLU A 88 8.34 8.77 3.52
N ALA A 89 8.47 9.03 4.83
CA ALA A 89 9.19 8.17 5.76
C ALA A 89 8.54 6.78 5.88
N ALA A 90 7.21 6.70 5.81
CA ALA A 90 6.51 5.42 5.88
C ALA A 90 6.75 4.54 4.64
N VAL A 91 6.78 5.14 3.45
CA VAL A 91 7.12 4.47 2.19
C VAL A 91 8.61 4.13 2.15
N ALA A 92 9.49 5.01 2.62
CA ALA A 92 10.91 4.71 2.76
C ALA A 92 11.15 3.50 3.66
N ALA A 93 10.44 3.43 4.79
CA ALA A 93 10.53 2.33 5.72
C ALA A 93 10.00 1.00 5.19
N TYR A 94 9.08 1.04 4.22
CA TYR A 94 8.57 -0.15 3.54
C TYR A 94 9.67 -0.83 2.72
N HIS A 95 10.51 -0.06 2.02
CA HIS A 95 11.57 -0.60 1.17
C HIS A 95 12.93 -0.75 1.87
N GLY A 96 13.30 0.24 2.69
CA GLY A 96 14.62 0.37 3.31
C GLY A 96 14.68 -0.11 4.77
N GLY A 97 13.61 -0.71 5.27
CA GLY A 97 13.47 -1.07 6.67
C GLY A 97 13.20 0.13 7.58
N THR A 98 12.82 -0.14 8.82
CA THR A 98 12.29 0.87 9.75
C THR A 98 13.32 1.69 10.52
N ASP A 99 14.60 1.54 10.21
CA ASP A 99 15.64 2.42 10.74
C ASP A 99 16.08 3.39 9.64
N PRO A 100 15.83 4.70 9.78
CA PRO A 100 16.25 5.70 8.81
C PRO A 100 17.74 5.72 8.51
N GLN A 101 18.58 5.21 9.43
CA GLN A 101 20.02 5.10 9.21
C GLN A 101 20.38 4.16 8.06
N ASN A 102 19.47 3.23 7.70
CA ASN A 102 19.66 2.29 6.59
C ASN A 102 19.16 2.84 5.24
N TRP A 103 18.55 4.03 5.21
CA TRP A 103 17.98 4.59 3.99
C TRP A 103 19.05 5.20 3.09
N GLY A 104 19.51 4.40 2.13
CA GLY A 104 20.42 4.85 1.07
C GLY A 104 19.72 5.34 -0.20
N PRO A 105 20.50 5.62 -1.26
CA PRO A 105 19.99 6.08 -2.55
C PRO A 105 18.95 5.17 -3.21
N LEU A 106 19.01 3.85 -2.97
CA LEU A 106 18.02 2.90 -3.48
C LEU A 106 16.63 3.14 -2.86
N THR A 107 16.58 3.35 -1.55
CA THR A 107 15.34 3.66 -0.82
C THR A 107 14.76 4.99 -1.29
N GLN A 108 15.60 6.00 -1.48
CA GLN A 108 15.15 7.30 -2.00
C GLN A 108 14.64 7.20 -3.44
N SER A 109 15.29 6.40 -4.29
CA SER A 109 14.80 6.13 -5.64
C SER A 109 13.45 5.41 -5.63
N TYR A 110 13.25 4.47 -4.71
CA TYR A 110 11.97 3.78 -4.53
C TYR A 110 10.86 4.76 -4.14
N VAL A 111 11.10 5.61 -3.13
CA VAL A 111 10.15 6.65 -2.69
C VAL A 111 9.75 7.55 -3.85
N GLY A 112 10.73 8.04 -4.63
CA GLY A 112 10.47 8.88 -5.81
C GLY A 112 9.58 8.18 -6.84
N LYS A 113 9.88 6.92 -7.19
CA LYS A 113 9.07 6.14 -8.14
C LYS A 113 7.63 5.92 -7.66
N VAL A 114 7.44 5.65 -6.37
CA VAL A 114 6.11 5.49 -5.78
C VAL A 114 5.36 6.83 -5.81
N ALA A 115 6.01 7.93 -5.44
CA ALA A 115 5.43 9.26 -5.47
C ALA A 115 5.00 9.67 -6.90
N ASP A 116 5.88 9.48 -7.88
CA ASP A 116 5.60 9.77 -9.29
C ASP A 116 4.40 8.95 -9.82
N THR A 117 4.40 7.64 -9.52
CA THR A 117 3.31 6.74 -9.93
C THR A 117 2.00 7.13 -9.25
N PHE A 118 2.04 7.41 -7.94
CA PHE A 118 0.87 7.83 -7.17
C PHE A 118 0.28 9.12 -7.72
N GLN A 119 1.11 10.14 -7.97
CA GLN A 119 0.66 11.41 -8.54
C GLN A 119 0.09 11.23 -9.94
N GLY A 120 0.69 10.36 -10.77
CA GLY A 120 0.13 9.99 -12.07
C GLY A 120 -1.27 9.37 -11.97
N LEU A 121 -1.50 8.49 -10.98
CA LEU A 121 -2.83 7.90 -10.72
C LEU A 121 -3.85 8.97 -10.29
N LYS A 122 -3.47 9.88 -9.39
CA LYS A 122 -4.35 10.99 -8.94
C LYS A 122 -4.75 11.90 -10.12
N ASN A 123 -3.79 12.27 -10.95
CA ASN A 123 -4.00 13.18 -12.09
C ASN A 123 -4.86 12.54 -13.20
N SER A 124 -4.83 11.22 -13.34
CA SER A 124 -5.54 10.52 -14.42
C SER A 124 -7.03 10.30 -14.11
N GLY A 125 -7.51 10.67 -12.92
CA GLY A 125 -8.88 10.40 -12.48
C GLY A 125 -9.26 8.91 -12.51
N ALA A 126 -8.25 8.03 -12.65
CA ALA A 126 -8.38 6.61 -12.91
C ALA A 126 -8.58 5.84 -11.59
N MET A 127 -9.65 6.21 -10.90
CA MET A 127 -10.68 5.32 -10.35
C MET A 127 -11.74 6.19 -9.65
N THR A 128 -12.31 7.18 -10.35
CA THR A 128 -13.47 7.89 -9.79
C THR A 128 -14.65 6.92 -9.63
N PRO A 129 -15.30 6.85 -8.46
CA PRO A 129 -16.65 6.30 -8.42
C PRO A 129 -17.54 7.25 -9.23
N THR A 130 -18.46 6.68 -10.00
CA THR A 130 -19.54 7.45 -10.64
C THR A 130 -20.18 8.39 -9.61
N SER A 131 -20.06 9.70 -9.79
CA SER A 131 -21.00 10.70 -9.29
C SER A 131 -20.80 12.03 -10.03
N SER A 132 -21.80 12.36 -10.83
CA SER A 132 -22.03 13.64 -11.49
C SER A 132 -22.33 14.75 -10.48
N ALA A 133 -21.47 15.78 -10.41
CA ALA A 133 -21.81 17.12 -9.92
C ALA A 133 -20.85 18.14 -10.56
N GLY A 134 -21.39 19.30 -10.97
CA GLY A 134 -20.76 20.30 -11.85
C GLY A 134 -19.61 21.14 -11.25
N PRO A 135 -19.10 22.12 -12.03
CA PRO A 135 -17.73 22.60 -11.94
C PRO A 135 -17.58 23.79 -10.97
N GLY A 136 -16.59 23.70 -10.09
CA GLY A 136 -16.18 24.81 -9.22
C GLY A 136 -15.23 24.34 -8.12
N ASP A 137 -14.07 24.99 -8.08
CA ASP A 137 -13.17 25.12 -6.93
C ASP A 137 -12.04 24.09 -6.71
N GLN A 138 -10.84 24.59 -7.03
CA GLN A 138 -9.45 24.20 -6.74
C GLN A 138 -9.23 23.12 -5.66
N ASP A 139 -8.53 22.06 -6.08
CA ASP A 139 -8.06 20.88 -5.35
C ASP A 139 -7.31 21.16 -4.03
N PRO A 140 -7.78 20.61 -2.89
CA PRO A 140 -7.00 20.55 -1.66
C PRO A 140 -6.55 19.11 -1.31
N VAL A 141 -5.86 18.42 -2.24
CA VAL A 141 -4.77 17.50 -1.82
C VAL A 141 -3.59 18.28 -1.20
N LEU A 142 -3.60 19.59 -1.40
CA LEU A 142 -2.71 20.61 -0.82
C LEU A 142 -3.05 21.01 0.63
N ALA A 143 -4.09 20.47 1.26
CA ALA A 143 -4.49 20.89 2.61
C ALA A 143 -4.73 19.76 3.62
N ALA A 144 -4.16 18.55 3.46
CA ALA A 144 -4.10 17.46 4.45
C ALA A 144 -5.40 17.04 5.21
N LEU A 145 -6.57 17.60 4.91
CA LEU A 145 -7.68 17.74 5.85
C LEU A 145 -9.00 17.88 5.07
N SER A 146 -9.86 16.90 5.16
CA SER A 146 -11.30 17.11 5.45
C SER A 146 -11.98 15.76 5.39
N GLY A 147 -12.20 15.19 6.56
CA GLY A 147 -13.13 14.09 6.69
C GLY A 147 -14.47 14.50 6.11
N SER A 148 -15.01 13.70 5.21
CA SER A 148 -16.44 13.58 4.96
C SER A 148 -16.71 12.24 4.30
N GLN A 149 -17.66 11.56 4.92
CA GLN A 149 -18.05 10.18 4.69
C GLN A 149 -18.80 10.08 3.36
N HIS A 150 -18.30 9.29 2.42
CA HIS A 150 -19.18 8.55 1.50
C HIS A 150 -18.44 7.38 0.86
N ALA A 151 -18.69 6.17 1.37
CA ALA A 151 -18.27 4.95 0.70
C ALA A 151 -19.28 4.63 -0.42
N PRO A 152 -18.88 4.48 -1.69
CA PRO A 152 -19.71 3.80 -2.66
C PRO A 152 -19.78 2.31 -2.28
N GLN A 153 -21.01 1.80 -2.13
CA GLN A 153 -21.26 0.39 -1.86
C GLN A 153 -20.96 -0.45 -3.11
N GLY A 154 -19.68 -0.78 -3.31
CA GLY A 154 -19.31 -2.04 -3.96
C GLY A 154 -19.49 -3.16 -2.95
N GLY A 155 -20.07 -4.29 -3.36
CA GLY A 155 -20.30 -5.44 -2.45
C GLY A 155 -19.03 -5.85 -1.68
N PRO A 156 -19.16 -6.52 -0.53
CA PRO A 156 -18.03 -6.78 0.34
C PRO A 156 -17.01 -7.67 -0.36
N VAL A 157 -15.91 -7.08 -0.83
CA VAL A 157 -14.65 -7.82 -0.88
C VAL A 157 -14.26 -8.08 0.57
N GLN A 158 -14.48 -9.31 0.97
CA GLN A 158 -14.22 -9.75 2.32
C GLN A 158 -12.71 -9.65 2.56
N ALA A 159 -12.31 -9.02 3.68
CA ALA A 159 -10.97 -9.18 4.20
C ALA A 159 -10.64 -10.69 4.25
N PRO A 160 -9.38 -11.10 4.07
CA PRO A 160 -9.05 -12.52 4.02
C PRO A 160 -9.52 -13.22 5.31
N PRO A 161 -9.99 -14.47 5.20
CA PRO A 161 -10.54 -15.21 6.33
C PRO A 161 -9.46 -15.40 7.42
N ASN A 162 -9.82 -15.06 8.67
CA ASN A 162 -8.92 -14.88 9.82
C ASN A 162 -8.02 -13.66 9.64
N ASP A 163 -8.44 -12.47 10.11
CA ASP A 163 -7.73 -11.18 9.99
C ASP A 163 -6.42 -11.20 10.79
N PRO A 164 -5.26 -11.59 10.20
CA PRO A 164 -4.02 -11.77 10.93
C PRO A 164 -3.25 -10.45 11.09
N TYR A 165 -3.77 -9.35 10.54
CA TYR A 165 -3.05 -8.09 10.36
C TYR A 165 -3.04 -7.16 11.57
N MET A 166 -3.94 -7.41 12.55
CA MET A 166 -4.06 -6.63 13.79
C MET A 166 -3.35 -7.28 14.97
N ASP A 167 -3.27 -8.62 14.97
CA ASP A 167 -2.63 -9.41 16.02
C ASP A 167 -1.19 -9.80 15.68
N ALA A 168 -0.69 -9.41 14.50
CA ALA A 168 0.72 -9.61 14.15
C ALA A 168 1.57 -8.86 15.20
N PRO A 169 2.37 -9.58 16.03
CA PRO A 169 3.19 -8.93 17.05
C PRO A 169 4.08 -7.92 16.34
N GLY A 170 4.06 -6.66 16.82
CA GLY A 170 4.75 -5.53 16.20
C GLY A 170 6.11 -5.98 15.66
N LEU A 171 6.22 -6.03 14.33
CA LEU A 171 7.32 -6.71 13.68
C LEU A 171 8.62 -6.12 14.23
N PRO A 172 9.53 -6.94 14.79
CA PRO A 172 10.75 -6.41 15.37
C PRO A 172 11.45 -5.59 14.30
N SER A 173 12.04 -4.44 14.65
CA SER A 173 12.57 -3.46 13.68
C SER A 173 13.54 -4.05 12.64
N ASN A 174 14.08 -5.24 12.91
CA ASN A 174 14.98 -6.01 12.05
C ASN A 174 14.30 -7.06 11.15
N GLN A 175 12.96 -7.15 11.13
CA GLN A 175 12.16 -8.07 10.30
C GLN A 175 11.24 -7.35 9.30
N LEU A 176 11.40 -6.03 9.15
CA LEU A 176 10.63 -5.22 8.23
C LEU A 176 11.47 -4.95 6.98
N MET A 177 10.95 -5.43 5.84
CA MET A 177 11.49 -5.45 4.48
C MET A 177 12.74 -4.60 4.21
N THR A 178 13.78 -5.24 3.67
CA THR A 178 14.87 -4.61 2.92
C THR A 178 15.09 -5.38 1.62
N ALA A 179 14.77 -4.74 0.50
CA ALA A 179 14.95 -5.24 -0.86
C ALA A 179 16.28 -4.82 -1.49
#